data_AF-U2UDC5-F1
#
_entry.id   AF-U2UDC5-F1
#
_cell.length_a   1.000
_cell.length_b   1.000
_cell.length_c   1.000
_cell.angle_alpha   90.00
_cell.angle_beta   90.00
_cell.angle_gamma   90.00
#
_symmetry.space_group_name_H-M   'P 1'
#
loop_
_entity.id
_entity.type
_entity.pdbx_description
1 polymer ?
#
loop_
_entity_poly.entity_id
_entity_poly.type
_entity_poly.pdbx_seq_one_letter_code
_entity_poly.pdbx_strand_id
1 'polypeptide(L)'
;MLDILSKKVDKNSYYYKYKRQAYLFETAGILGIGISVVINELTGRPMNALVLIIGGIGALLLILGGSSSQPHVLVKSFAVLLTNEPTKENAIEFIKALEYSGTVRLVRHSQNLVSMAIMKYEGMPDSDPEVVKKLKDTVREHIKSKLI
;
A
#
# COMPACT_ATOMS: atom_id res chain seq x y z
N MET A 1 17.28 14.43 -21.60
CA MET A 1 17.73 14.52 -20.21
C MET A 1 16.49 14.41 -19.32
N LEU A 2 16.04 13.18 -19.04
CA LEU A 2 14.85 12.91 -18.21
C LEU A 2 15.32 12.57 -16.80
N ASP A 3 15.53 13.61 -16.00
CA ASP A 3 15.88 13.55 -14.57
C ASP A 3 14.63 13.25 -13.69
N ILE A 4 13.61 12.57 -14.26
CA ILE A 4 12.30 12.32 -13.61
C ILE A 4 12.37 11.14 -12.63
N LEU A 5 13.46 10.39 -12.63
CA LEU A 5 13.69 9.24 -11.75
C LEU A 5 14.87 9.49 -10.82
N SER A 6 14.99 10.72 -10.31
CA SER A 6 15.85 10.95 -9.16
C SER A 6 15.45 9.96 -8.07
N LYS A 7 16.39 9.08 -7.70
CA LYS A 7 16.30 8.11 -6.60
C LYS A 7 16.08 8.79 -5.23
N LYS A 8 15.88 10.11 -5.20
CA LYS A 8 15.38 10.84 -4.03
C LYS A 8 13.93 10.44 -3.82
N VAL A 9 13.69 9.79 -2.69
CA VAL A 9 12.36 9.53 -2.14
C VAL A 9 11.62 10.88 -2.03
N ASP A 10 10.70 11.12 -2.96
CA ASP A 10 9.81 12.26 -2.89
C ASP A 10 8.84 12.02 -1.72
N LYS A 11 9.01 12.78 -0.64
CA LYS A 11 8.15 12.72 0.55
C LYS A 11 6.70 13.13 0.24
N ASN A 12 6.44 13.75 -0.91
CA ASN A 12 5.10 14.09 -1.38
C ASN A 12 4.47 13.01 -2.27
N SER A 13 5.22 11.96 -2.64
CA SER A 13 4.71 10.81 -3.39
C SER A 13 3.52 10.16 -2.69
N TYR A 14 2.58 9.65 -3.47
CA TYR A 14 1.42 8.94 -2.94
C TYR A 14 1.87 7.66 -2.23
N TYR A 15 2.94 7.02 -2.71
CA TYR A 15 3.61 5.91 -2.02
C TYR A 15 4.02 6.24 -0.58
N TYR A 16 4.71 7.36 -0.37
CA TYR A 16 5.17 7.75 0.95
C TYR A 16 4.00 8.13 1.87
N LYS A 17 2.99 8.84 1.34
CA LYS A 17 1.77 9.16 2.08
C LYS A 17 1.03 7.88 2.51
N TYR A 18 0.91 6.89 1.63
CA TYR A 18 0.29 5.61 1.92
C TYR A 18 1.03 4.85 3.03
N LYS A 19 2.35 4.69 2.90
CA LYS A 19 3.21 4.07 3.93
C LYS A 19 3.13 4.80 5.28
N ARG A 20 3.14 6.13 5.26
CA ARG A 20 3.01 6.95 6.48
C ARG A 20 1.67 6.71 7.16
N GLN A 21 0.56 6.65 6.42
CA GLN A 21 -0.75 6.37 7.00
C GLN A 21 -0.81 4.97 7.60
N ALA A 22 -0.28 3.96 6.90
CA ALA A 22 -0.22 2.59 7.42
C ALA A 22 0.55 2.53 8.76
N TYR A 23 1.68 3.23 8.85
CA TYR A 23 2.47 3.34 10.09
C TYR A 23 1.75 4.10 11.21
N LEU A 24 1.00 5.16 10.87
CA LEU A 24 0.19 5.89 11.83
C LEU A 24 -0.92 5.01 12.42
N PHE A 25 -1.59 4.20 11.59
CA PHE A 25 -2.56 3.20 12.05
C PHE A 25 -1.94 2.17 12.98
N GLU A 26 -0.77 1.64 12.63
CA GLU A 26 -0.03 0.69 13.47
C GLU A 26 0.34 1.31 14.82
N THR A 27 0.91 2.52 14.81
CA THR A 27 1.32 3.24 16.04
C THR A 27 0.11 3.57 16.92
N ALA A 28 -0.99 4.06 16.33
CA ALA A 28 -2.23 4.33 17.06
C ALA A 28 -2.81 3.04 17.66
N GLY A 29 -2.70 1.92 16.94
CA GLY A 29 -3.11 0.61 17.41
C GLY A 29 -2.31 0.13 18.62
N ILE A 30 -0.98 0.22 18.57
CA ILE A 30 -0.09 -0.12 19.70
C ILE A 30 -0.41 0.76 20.92
N LEU A 31 -0.58 2.06 20.72
CA LEU A 31 -0.96 2.99 21.80
C LEU A 31 -2.31 2.64 22.41
N GLY A 32 -3.32 2.33 21.58
CA GLY A 32 -4.65 1.93 22.06
C GLY A 32 -4.60 0.67 22.93
N ILE A 33 -3.87 -0.36 22.49
CA ILE A 33 -3.67 -1.59 23.28
C ILE A 33 -2.93 -1.27 24.59
N GLY A 34 -1.86 -0.47 24.53
CA GLY A 34 -1.08 -0.08 25.71
C GLY A 34 -1.91 0.68 26.74
N ILE A 35 -2.73 1.64 26.30
CA ILE A 35 -3.65 2.38 27.16
C ILE A 35 -4.64 1.43 27.84
N SER A 36 -5.21 0.46 27.09
CA SER A 36 -6.11 -0.53 27.65
C SER A 36 -5.44 -1.38 28.74
N VAL A 37 -4.21 -1.82 28.54
CA VAL A 37 -3.46 -2.58 29.55
C VAL A 37 -3.25 -1.74 30.81
N VAL A 38 -2.79 -0.50 30.66
CA VAL A 38 -2.56 0.41 31.80
C VAL A 38 -3.84 0.67 32.59
N ILE A 39 -4.97 0.92 31.91
CA ILE A 39 -6.26 1.14 32.59
C ILE A 39 -6.72 -0.12 33.32
N ASN A 40 -6.53 -1.29 32.73
CA ASN A 40 -6.89 -2.57 33.34
C ASN A 40 -6.10 -2.81 34.64
N GLU A 41 -4.78 -2.59 34.60
CA GLU A 41 -3.90 -2.70 35.77
C GLU A 41 -4.29 -1.70 36.88
N LEU A 42 -4.55 -0.44 36.53
CA LEU A 42 -4.89 0.61 37.50
C LEU A 42 -6.27 0.42 38.16
N THR A 43 -7.22 -0.18 37.46
CA THR A 43 -8.59 -0.34 37.98
C THR A 43 -8.78 -1.63 38.79
N GLY A 44 -7.86 -2.60 38.66
CA GLY A 44 -7.87 -3.84 39.45
C GLY A 44 -9.13 -4.70 39.31
N ARG A 45 -10.02 -4.36 38.37
CA ARG A 45 -11.29 -5.02 38.10
C ARG A 45 -11.18 -5.82 36.81
N PRO A 46 -11.74 -7.04 36.75
CA PRO A 46 -11.75 -7.83 35.52
C PRO A 46 -12.48 -7.05 34.40
N MET A 47 -11.75 -6.77 33.31
CA MET A 47 -12.20 -6.33 31.99
C MET A 47 -13.47 -5.46 31.98
N ASN A 48 -13.33 -4.19 32.36
CA ASN A 48 -14.35 -3.18 32.07
C ASN A 48 -14.63 -3.13 30.56
N ALA A 49 -15.91 -3.09 30.15
CA ALA A 49 -16.31 -3.03 28.75
C ALA A 49 -15.60 -1.92 27.95
N LEU A 50 -15.33 -0.78 28.59
CA LEU A 50 -14.60 0.33 27.99
C LEU A 50 -13.15 -0.03 27.62
N VAL A 51 -12.46 -0.80 28.45
CA VAL A 51 -11.08 -1.28 28.20
C VAL A 51 -11.05 -2.23 27.00
N LEU A 52 -12.06 -3.09 26.88
CA LEU A 52 -12.21 -3.99 25.73
C LEU A 52 -12.50 -3.24 24.44
N ILE A 53 -13.34 -2.20 24.49
CA ILE A 53 -13.63 -1.38 23.32
C ILE A 53 -12.35 -0.67 22.84
N ILE A 54 -11.61 -0.01 23.75
CA ILE A 54 -10.37 0.68 23.40
C ILE A 54 -9.32 -0.31 22.87
N GLY A 55 -9.19 -1.47 23.51
CA GLY A 55 -8.22 -2.50 23.13
C GLY A 55 -8.58 -3.15 21.79
N GLY A 56 -9.87 -3.39 21.56
CA GLY A 56 -10.40 -3.92 20.31
C GLY A 56 -10.21 -2.94 19.15
N ILE A 57 -10.50 -1.65 19.34
CA ILE A 57 -10.21 -0.62 18.34
C ILE A 57 -8.71 -0.56 18.07
N GLY A 58 -7.87 -0.57 19.11
CA GLY A 58 -6.42 -0.60 18.98
C GLY A 58 -5.93 -1.79 18.14
N ALA A 59 -6.42 -2.99 18.43
CA ALA A 59 -6.10 -4.19 17.67
C ALA A 59 -6.54 -4.09 16.20
N LEU A 60 -7.73 -3.55 15.93
CA LEU A 60 -8.20 -3.34 14.55
C LEU A 60 -7.30 -2.37 13.79
N LEU A 61 -6.93 -1.24 14.39
CA LEU A 61 -6.02 -0.26 13.77
C LEU A 61 -4.64 -0.87 13.50
N LEU A 62 -4.13 -1.68 14.42
CA LEU A 62 -2.86 -2.38 14.26
C LEU A 62 -2.90 -3.39 13.10
N ILE A 63 -3.96 -4.19 13.02
CA ILE A 63 -4.16 -5.16 11.93
C ILE A 63 -4.28 -4.44 10.59
N LEU A 64 -5.03 -3.34 10.52
CA LEU A 64 -5.17 -2.54 9.31
C LEU A 64 -3.83 -1.94 8.86
N GLY A 65 -3.10 -1.29 9.77
CA GLY A 65 -1.79 -0.71 9.47
C GLY A 65 -0.77 -1.75 9.01
N GLY A 66 -0.69 -2.89 9.72
CA GLY A 66 0.20 -3.99 9.37
C GLY A 66 -0.16 -4.63 8.03
N SER A 67 -1.45 -4.85 7.75
CA SER A 67 -1.92 -5.44 6.49
C SER A 67 -1.70 -4.50 5.30
N SER A 68 -1.99 -3.20 5.46
CA SER A 68 -1.75 -2.19 4.43
C SER A 68 -0.27 -2.05 4.07
N SER A 69 0.64 -2.28 5.02
CA SER A 69 2.08 -2.23 4.78
C SER A 69 2.62 -3.41 3.96
N GLN A 70 1.82 -4.46 3.73
CA GLN A 70 2.26 -5.64 2.99
C GLN A 70 2.47 -5.31 1.50
N PRO A 71 3.60 -5.73 0.90
CA PRO A 71 3.95 -5.40 -0.48
C PRO A 71 2.86 -5.74 -1.51
N HIS A 72 2.14 -6.85 -1.32
CA HIS A 72 1.09 -7.27 -2.24
C HIS A 72 -0.20 -6.45 -2.11
N VAL A 73 -0.51 -5.92 -0.92
CA VAL A 73 -1.65 -5.02 -0.72
C VAL A 73 -1.34 -3.68 -1.37
N LEU A 74 -0.13 -3.18 -1.16
CA LEU A 74 0.35 -1.95 -1.76
C LEU A 74 0.27 -2.00 -3.30
N VAL A 75 0.83 -3.03 -3.93
CA VAL A 75 0.76 -3.21 -5.40
C VAL A 75 -0.69 -3.26 -5.90
N LYS A 76 -1.60 -3.92 -5.17
CA LYS A 76 -3.03 -3.93 -5.54
C LYS A 76 -3.64 -2.55 -5.43
N SER A 77 -3.39 -1.81 -4.35
CA SER A 77 -3.95 -0.47 -4.16
C SER A 77 -3.52 0.48 -5.27
N PHE A 78 -2.25 0.44 -5.69
CA PHE A 78 -1.77 1.26 -6.81
C PHE A 78 -2.32 0.81 -8.16
N ALA A 79 -2.50 -0.49 -8.38
CA ALA A 79 -3.16 -1.00 -9.58
C ALA A 79 -4.64 -0.57 -9.64
N VAL A 80 -5.37 -0.60 -8.52
CA VAL A 80 -6.74 -0.06 -8.43
C VAL A 80 -6.76 1.44 -8.70
N LEU A 81 -5.84 2.20 -8.09
CA LEU A 81 -5.73 3.64 -8.31
C LEU A 81 -5.53 3.96 -9.79
N LEU A 82 -4.57 3.31 -10.46
CA LEU A 82 -4.34 3.50 -11.89
C LEU A 82 -5.51 3.03 -12.77
N THR A 83 -6.24 2.01 -12.33
CA THR A 83 -7.45 1.53 -13.03
C THR A 83 -8.60 2.54 -12.96
N ASN A 84 -8.72 3.27 -11.85
CA ASN A 84 -9.79 4.26 -11.66
C ASN A 84 -9.41 5.63 -12.23
N GLU A 85 -8.13 5.99 -12.11
CA GLU A 85 -7.56 7.27 -12.53
C GLU A 85 -6.31 7.02 -13.39
N PRO A 86 -6.46 6.76 -14.69
CA PRO A 86 -5.36 6.37 -15.58
C PRO A 86 -4.56 7.59 -16.03
N THR A 87 -3.84 8.22 -15.09
CA THR A 87 -2.99 9.38 -15.33
C THR A 87 -1.51 9.00 -15.38
N LYS A 88 -0.70 9.85 -16.02
CA LYS A 88 0.77 9.66 -16.07
C LYS A 88 1.38 9.68 -14.68
N GLU A 89 0.89 10.56 -13.80
CA GLU A 89 1.32 10.67 -12.41
C GLU A 89 1.06 9.36 -11.66
N ASN A 90 -0.14 8.79 -11.78
CA ASN A 90 -0.49 7.54 -11.12
C ASN A 90 0.30 6.35 -11.68
N ALA A 91 0.62 6.34 -12.98
CA ALA A 91 1.48 5.33 -13.58
C ALA A 91 2.91 5.40 -13.03
N ILE A 92 3.47 6.60 -12.89
CA ILE A 92 4.78 6.84 -12.27
C ILE A 92 4.78 6.41 -10.80
N GLU A 93 3.74 6.75 -10.05
CA GLU A 93 3.58 6.33 -8.66
C GLU A 93 3.45 4.81 -8.53
N PHE A 94 2.81 4.15 -9.48
CA PHE A 94 2.74 2.69 -9.51
C PHE A 94 4.12 2.05 -9.81
N ILE A 95 4.90 2.62 -10.73
CA ILE A 95 6.30 2.20 -10.97
C ILE A 95 7.12 2.32 -9.69
N LYS A 96 7.06 3.48 -9.01
CA LYS A 96 7.76 3.70 -7.74
C LYS A 96 7.33 2.68 -6.69
N ALA A 97 6.02 2.43 -6.58
CA ALA A 97 5.48 1.46 -5.64
C ALA A 97 6.05 0.06 -5.87
N LEU A 98 6.20 -0.38 -7.13
CA LEU A 98 6.83 -1.66 -7.48
C LEU A 98 8.32 -1.67 -7.15
N GLU A 99 9.07 -0.65 -7.55
CA GLU A 99 10.51 -0.52 -7.30
C GLU A 99 10.83 -0.52 -5.80
N TYR A 100 10.04 0.18 -4.98
CA TYR A 100 10.25 0.25 -3.53
C TYR A 100 9.73 -0.98 -2.77
N SER A 101 8.77 -1.72 -3.32
CA SER A 101 8.22 -2.91 -2.67
C SER A 101 9.08 -4.16 -2.88
N GLY A 102 10.04 -4.11 -3.82
CA GLY A 102 10.83 -5.27 -4.21
C GLY A 102 10.00 -6.33 -4.92
N THR A 103 10.47 -7.58 -4.93
CA THR A 103 9.75 -8.67 -5.59
C THR A 103 8.49 -9.08 -4.81
N VAL A 104 7.34 -8.99 -5.47
CA VAL A 104 6.02 -9.34 -4.92
C VAL A 104 5.46 -10.58 -5.61
N ARG A 105 5.01 -11.57 -4.82
CA ARG A 105 4.29 -12.74 -5.34
C ARG A 105 2.78 -12.48 -5.33
N LEU A 106 2.17 -12.45 -6.52
CA LEU A 106 0.74 -12.22 -6.69
C LEU A 106 0.03 -13.49 -7.17
N VAL A 107 -1.19 -13.69 -6.67
CA VAL A 107 -2.11 -14.71 -7.22
C VAL A 107 -2.68 -14.23 -8.56
N ARG A 108 -3.15 -15.17 -9.39
CA ARG A 108 -3.63 -14.90 -10.76
C ARG A 108 -4.63 -13.74 -10.85
N HIS A 109 -5.62 -13.70 -9.97
CA HIS A 109 -6.60 -12.60 -9.95
C HIS A 109 -5.94 -11.22 -9.76
N SER A 110 -4.92 -11.13 -8.92
CA SER A 110 -4.20 -9.87 -8.66
C SER A 110 -3.26 -9.50 -9.79
N GLN A 111 -2.70 -10.48 -10.50
CA GLN A 111 -1.97 -10.21 -11.74
C GLN A 111 -2.89 -9.66 -12.83
N ASN A 112 -4.09 -10.22 -12.98
CA ASN A 112 -5.08 -9.72 -13.93
C ASN A 112 -5.46 -8.26 -13.64
N LEU A 113 -5.62 -7.89 -12.36
CA LEU A 113 -5.85 -6.51 -11.93
C LEU A 113 -4.70 -5.58 -12.39
N VAL A 114 -3.45 -5.98 -12.18
CA VAL A 114 -2.28 -5.21 -12.62
C VAL A 114 -2.27 -5.06 -14.15
N SER A 115 -2.50 -6.14 -14.89
CA SER A 115 -2.57 -6.09 -16.35
C SER A 115 -3.69 -5.15 -16.84
N MET A 116 -4.86 -5.19 -16.20
CA MET A 116 -5.98 -4.32 -16.50
C MET A 116 -5.64 -2.84 -16.26
N ALA A 117 -4.93 -2.54 -15.17
CA ALA A 117 -4.48 -1.18 -14.86
C ALA A 117 -3.56 -0.63 -15.96
N ILE A 118 -2.59 -1.45 -16.41
CA ILE A 118 -1.67 -1.08 -17.50
C ILE A 118 -2.45 -0.85 -18.80
N MET A 119 -3.35 -1.77 -19.16
CA MET A 119 -4.16 -1.66 -20.37
C MET A 119 -5.03 -0.40 -20.37
N LYS A 120 -5.61 -0.04 -19.22
CA LYS A 120 -6.40 1.20 -19.12
C LYS A 120 -5.55 2.44 -19.34
N TYR A 121 -4.38 2.51 -18.72
CA TYR A 121 -3.48 3.64 -18.93
C TYR A 121 -2.98 3.72 -20.37
N GLU A 122 -2.56 2.59 -20.95
CA GLU A 122 -2.12 2.50 -22.36
C GLU A 122 -3.22 2.87 -23.36
N GLY A 123 -4.49 2.63 -23.02
CA GLY A 123 -5.63 3.03 -23.84
C GLY A 123 -5.98 4.52 -23.78
N MET A 124 -5.32 5.31 -22.93
CA MET A 124 -5.60 6.76 -22.85
C MET A 124 -4.95 7.50 -24.03
N PRO A 125 -5.62 8.53 -24.59
CA PRO A 125 -5.09 9.33 -25.70
C PRO A 125 -3.74 9.99 -25.38
N ASP A 126 -3.55 10.43 -24.14
CA ASP A 126 -2.35 11.11 -23.65
C ASP A 126 -1.36 10.16 -22.95
N SER A 127 -1.47 8.85 -23.21
CA SER A 127 -0.57 7.86 -22.62
C SER A 127 0.85 8.04 -23.16
N ASP A 128 1.83 8.04 -22.25
CA ASP A 128 3.24 8.19 -22.60
C ASP A 128 3.85 6.80 -22.89
N PRO A 129 4.28 6.51 -24.13
CA PRO A 129 4.81 5.20 -24.49
C PRO A 129 6.03 4.78 -23.67
N GLU A 130 6.87 5.74 -23.24
CA GLU A 130 8.04 5.44 -22.41
C GLU A 130 7.61 5.00 -21.01
N VAL A 131 6.58 5.65 -20.46
CA VAL A 131 6.02 5.29 -19.14
C VAL A 131 5.33 3.93 -19.21
N VAL A 132 4.56 3.65 -20.27
CA VAL A 132 3.92 2.33 -20.47
C VAL A 132 4.98 1.23 -20.57
N LYS A 133 6.04 1.45 -21.35
CA LYS A 133 7.14 0.49 -21.48
C LYS A 133 7.80 0.24 -20.14
N LYS A 134 8.18 1.31 -19.42
CA LYS A 134 8.79 1.20 -18.09
C LYS A 134 7.87 0.46 -17.11
N LEU A 135 6.57 0.77 -17.10
CA LEU A 135 5.60 0.10 -16.25
C LEU A 135 5.52 -1.40 -16.53
N LYS A 136 5.45 -1.80 -17.81
CA LYS A 136 5.45 -3.22 -18.22
C LYS A 136 6.74 -3.93 -17.81
N ASP A 137 7.89 -3.27 -17.97
CA ASP A 137 9.20 -3.83 -17.60
C ASP A 137 9.34 -3.97 -16.08
N THR A 138 9.00 -2.93 -15.30
CA THR A 138 9.03 -2.97 -13.83
C THR A 138 8.09 -4.06 -13.30
N VAL A 139 6.90 -4.22 -13.88
CA VAL A 139 5.96 -5.30 -13.52
C VAL A 139 6.56 -6.68 -13.78
N ARG A 140 7.20 -6.91 -14.93
CA ARG A 140 7.85 -8.20 -15.24
C ARG A 140 8.99 -8.52 -14.27
N GLU A 141 9.75 -7.51 -13.86
CA GLU A 141 10.86 -7.68 -12.93
C GLU A 141 10.38 -7.97 -11.50
N HIS A 142 9.37 -7.22 -11.04
CA HIS A 142 8.98 -7.21 -9.62
C HIS A 142 7.80 -8.13 -9.30
N ILE A 143 6.91 -8.46 -10.25
CA ILE A 143 5.75 -9.32 -9.99
C ILE A 143 6.02 -10.75 -10.44
N LYS A 144 6.01 -11.67 -9.48
CA LYS A 144 6.10 -13.12 -9.74
C LYS A 144 4.77 -13.80 -9.49
N SER A 145 4.52 -14.88 -10.22
CA SER A 145 3.38 -15.75 -9.95
C SER A 145 3.55 -16.41 -8.59
N LYS A 146 2.50 -16.35 -7.76
CA LYS A 146 2.38 -17.21 -6.59
C LYS A 146 1.79 -18.54 -7.07
N LEU A 147 2.61 -19.60 -7.10
CA LEU A 147 2.12 -20.97 -7.26
C LEU A 147 1.15 -21.23 -6.11
N ILE A 148 -0.11 -21.48 -6.47
CA ILE A 148 -1.16 -21.94 -5.56
C ILE A 148 -1.02 -23.45 -5.49
#